data_AF-A0A0A1XN89-F1
#
_entry.id   AF-A0A0A1XN89-F1
#
_cell.length_a   1.000
_cell.length_b   1.000
_cell.length_c   1.000
_cell.angle_alpha   90.00
_cell.angle_beta   90.00
_cell.angle_gamma   90.00
#
_symmetry.space_group_name_H-M   'P 1'
#
loop_
_entity.id
_entity.type
_entity.pdbx_description
1 polymer ?
#
loop_
_entity_poly.entity_id
_entity_poly.type
_entity_poly.pdbx_seq_one_letter_code
_entity_poly.pdbx_strand_id
1 'polypeptide(L)'
;MDVYQIDDGFHSDGGTETPPPSPSSGSSIASASDHGSLESVDTGGTQRLAVLSFEQVRKLHDVMDEKVAIHGRGNFPTLEVPLKDLVNMVRRKLEADVSVGGAGVIVKDVRLNGGAASHVLASEDQPYNDLDLIYAIELTSTRHFDRVKSAVLNTLLDLLPEGVC
;
A
#
# COMPACT_ATOMS: atom_id res chain seq x y z
N MET A 1 -1.28 71.35 5.18
CA MET A 1 -1.48 71.03 6.60
C MET A 1 -2.93 70.61 6.70
N ASP A 2 -3.22 69.33 6.49
CA ASP A 2 -4.58 68.78 6.41
C ASP A 2 -4.42 67.27 6.65
N VAL A 3 -5.21 66.51 7.39
CA VAL A 3 -6.43 66.72 8.19
C VAL A 3 -6.47 65.49 9.12
N TYR A 4 -6.78 65.68 10.40
CA TYR A 4 -7.20 64.60 11.29
C TYR A 4 -8.69 64.35 11.09
N GLN A 5 -9.10 63.09 10.96
CA GLN A 5 -10.37 62.58 11.48
C GLN A 5 -10.32 61.05 11.57
N ILE A 6 -10.52 60.55 12.79
CA ILE A 6 -10.58 59.15 13.20
C ILE A 6 -12.07 58.81 13.31
N ASP A 7 -12.49 57.69 12.72
CA ASP A 7 -13.85 57.14 12.81
C ASP A 7 -13.79 55.84 13.64
N ASP A 8 -14.32 55.90 14.87
CA ASP A 8 -14.45 54.77 15.78
C ASP A 8 -15.92 54.34 15.82
N GLY A 9 -16.23 53.21 15.18
CA GLY A 9 -17.59 52.67 15.14
C GLY A 9 -17.62 51.14 15.04
N PHE A 10 -17.56 50.45 16.19
CA PHE A 10 -17.96 49.03 16.27
C PHE A 10 -18.89 48.83 17.47
N HIS A 11 -20.13 48.43 17.19
CA HIS A 11 -21.09 47.83 18.11
C HIS A 11 -21.65 46.56 17.45
N SER A 12 -21.57 45.41 18.13
CA SER A 12 -22.58 44.33 18.03
C SER A 12 -22.36 43.27 19.11
N ASP A 13 -23.35 43.17 19.99
CA ASP A 13 -23.55 42.09 20.95
C ASP A 13 -23.99 40.81 20.24
N GLY A 14 -23.40 39.67 20.63
CA GLY A 14 -23.81 38.34 20.19
C GLY A 14 -23.55 37.31 21.28
N GLY A 15 -24.47 37.22 22.24
CA GLY A 15 -24.46 36.22 23.31
C GLY A 15 -24.85 34.83 22.79
N THR A 16 -24.13 33.80 23.25
CA THR A 16 -24.45 32.38 22.99
C THR A 16 -24.95 31.73 24.28
N GLU A 17 -26.25 31.45 24.33
CA GLU A 17 -26.89 30.70 25.41
C GLU A 17 -26.84 29.19 25.10
N THR A 18 -26.27 28.40 26.01
CA THR A 18 -26.30 26.92 25.97
C THR A 18 -27.27 26.38 27.02
N PRO A 19 -28.25 25.53 26.67
CA PRO A 19 -29.13 24.88 27.65
C PRO A 19 -28.52 23.58 28.22
N PRO A 20 -28.86 23.19 29.46
CA PRO A 20 -28.39 21.94 30.07
C PRO A 20 -29.38 20.77 29.83
N PRO A 21 -28.91 19.50 29.74
CA PRO A 21 -29.80 18.35 29.84
C PRO A 21 -29.96 17.85 31.29
N SER A 22 -31.21 17.51 31.64
CA SER A 22 -31.64 16.91 32.92
C SER A 22 -31.62 15.36 32.88
N PRO A 23 -31.65 14.67 34.05
CA PRO A 23 -31.40 13.23 34.15
C PRO A 23 -32.68 12.38 34.05
N SER A 24 -32.56 11.16 33.54
CA SER A 24 -33.60 10.13 33.69
C SER A 24 -33.04 8.86 34.33
N SER A 25 -33.65 8.52 35.47
CA SER A 25 -33.56 7.22 36.13
C SER A 25 -34.52 6.23 35.46
N GLY A 26 -34.13 4.96 35.35
CA GLY A 26 -35.02 3.88 34.94
C GLY A 26 -34.35 2.52 35.09
N SER A 27 -34.78 1.77 36.10
CA SER A 27 -34.22 0.49 36.55
C SER A 27 -34.75 -0.73 35.77
N SER A 28 -34.00 -1.84 35.91
CA SER A 28 -34.44 -3.26 35.80
C SER A 28 -34.55 -3.80 34.36
N ILE A 29 -34.10 -5.00 33.97
CA ILE A 29 -34.14 -6.34 34.58
C ILE A 29 -33.12 -7.25 33.85
N ALA A 30 -32.55 -8.24 34.56
CA ALA A 30 -31.73 -9.30 33.97
C ALA A 30 -32.60 -10.36 33.26
N SER A 31 -32.12 -10.91 32.13
CA SER A 31 -32.50 -12.25 31.64
C SER A 31 -31.47 -12.82 30.65
N ALA A 32 -30.83 -13.88 31.12
CA ALA A 32 -30.20 -15.05 30.49
C ALA A 32 -29.93 -15.14 28.97
N SER A 33 -28.64 -15.37 28.69
CA SER A 33 -28.06 -16.44 27.85
C SER A 33 -27.99 -16.32 26.32
N ASP A 34 -26.74 -16.13 25.89
CA ASP A 34 -26.01 -16.90 24.86
C ASP A 34 -26.37 -16.71 23.37
N HIS A 35 -25.74 -15.71 22.76
CA HIS A 35 -25.06 -15.88 21.48
C HIS A 35 -23.96 -14.81 21.35
N GLY A 36 -22.74 -15.23 21.05
CA GLY A 36 -21.50 -14.46 21.17
C GLY A 36 -21.56 -13.03 20.64
N SER A 37 -21.47 -12.09 21.59
CA SER A 37 -21.28 -10.67 21.35
C SER A 37 -19.90 -10.43 20.74
N LEU A 38 -19.85 -9.91 19.52
CA LEU A 38 -18.67 -9.21 19.00
C LEU A 38 -18.59 -7.88 19.75
N GLU A 39 -18.07 -7.93 20.97
CA GLU A 39 -17.64 -6.72 21.65
C GLU A 39 -16.47 -6.15 20.85
N SER A 40 -16.75 -5.06 20.13
CA SER A 40 -15.74 -4.15 19.61
C SER A 40 -15.00 -3.55 20.81
N VAL A 41 -13.96 -4.24 21.24
CA VAL A 41 -12.94 -3.69 22.12
C VAL A 41 -12.29 -2.55 21.34
N ASP A 42 -12.47 -1.34 21.85
CA ASP A 42 -11.69 -0.16 21.51
C ASP A 42 -10.20 -0.52 21.57
N THR A 43 -9.65 -0.90 20.42
CA THR A 43 -8.23 -1.17 20.24
C THR A 43 -7.65 0.09 19.60
N GLY A 44 -7.34 1.07 20.45
CA GLY A 44 -6.45 2.20 20.16
C GLY A 44 -5.01 1.72 19.87
N GLY A 45 -4.89 0.85 18.87
CA GLY A 45 -3.76 -0.03 18.57
C GLY A 45 -4.27 -1.20 17.72
N THR A 46 -4.78 -0.90 16.54
CA THR A 46 -5.36 -1.88 15.60
C THR A 46 -4.37 -3.03 15.34
N GLN A 47 -4.83 -4.28 15.48
CA GLN A 47 -4.08 -5.44 14.99
C GLN A 47 -4.02 -5.37 13.45
N ARG A 48 -2.99 -4.70 12.92
CA ARG A 48 -2.82 -4.42 11.47
C ARG A 48 -2.30 -5.61 10.68
N LEU A 49 -2.08 -6.76 11.32
CA LEU A 49 -1.45 -7.94 10.72
C LEU A 49 -2.36 -9.14 10.92
N ALA A 50 -2.51 -9.93 9.87
CA ALA A 50 -3.19 -11.21 9.88
C ALA A 50 -2.40 -12.20 9.01
N VAL A 51 -2.50 -13.49 9.32
CA VAL A 51 -1.91 -14.56 8.52
C VAL A 51 -2.94 -15.00 7.48
N LEU A 52 -2.52 -15.17 6.23
CA LEU A 52 -3.38 -15.65 5.15
C LEU A 52 -3.86 -17.08 5.42
N SER A 53 -5.14 -17.34 5.13
CA SER A 53 -5.66 -18.70 5.09
C SER A 53 -5.05 -19.50 3.93
N PHE A 54 -5.18 -20.83 3.95
CA PHE A 54 -4.69 -21.68 2.85
C PHE A 54 -5.29 -21.27 1.49
N GLU A 55 -6.58 -20.94 1.44
CA GLU A 55 -7.26 -20.52 0.22
C GLU A 55 -6.68 -19.19 -0.31
N GLN A 56 -6.41 -18.24 0.60
CA GLN A 56 -5.78 -16.97 0.23
C GLN A 56 -4.32 -17.17 -0.22
N VAL A 57 -3.57 -18.07 0.41
CA VAL A 57 -2.22 -18.43 -0.06
C VAL A 57 -2.27 -19.07 -1.44
N ARG A 58 -3.28 -19.90 -1.74
CA ARG A 58 -3.48 -20.47 -3.07
C ARG A 58 -3.79 -19.38 -4.10
N LYS A 59 -4.71 -18.45 -3.82
CA LYS A 59 -4.98 -17.31 -4.71
C LYS A 59 -3.73 -16.46 -4.95
N LEU A 60 -2.94 -16.20 -3.90
CA LEU A 60 -1.68 -15.47 -4.03
C LEU A 60 -0.68 -16.24 -4.91
N HIS A 61 -0.57 -17.56 -4.73
CA HIS A 61 0.30 -18.40 -5.56
C HIS A 61 -0.12 -18.31 -7.03
N ASP A 62 -1.41 -18.39 -7.32
CA ASP A 62 -1.93 -18.31 -8.69
C ASP A 62 -1.59 -16.95 -9.34
N VAL A 63 -1.78 -15.84 -8.62
CA VAL A 63 -1.36 -14.49 -9.06
C VAL A 63 0.14 -14.41 -9.30
N MET A 64 0.96 -15.03 -8.43
CA MET A 64 2.41 -15.02 -8.55
C MET A 64 2.95 -15.89 -9.70
N ASP A 65 2.19 -16.92 -10.10
CA ASP A 65 2.53 -17.84 -11.20
C ASP A 65 2.00 -17.37 -12.56
N GLU A 66 1.05 -16.44 -12.57
CA GLU A 66 0.52 -15.83 -13.78
C GLU A 66 1.61 -15.10 -14.58
N LYS A 67 1.58 -15.27 -15.91
CA LYS A 67 2.49 -14.58 -16.81
C LYS A 67 2.02 -13.14 -17.03
N VAL A 68 2.89 -12.19 -16.72
CA VAL A 68 2.70 -10.77 -17.00
C VAL A 68 3.25 -10.45 -18.38
N ALA A 69 2.43 -9.79 -19.21
CA ALA A 69 2.81 -9.30 -20.52
C ALA A 69 3.26 -7.83 -20.45
N ILE A 70 4.53 -7.57 -20.73
CA ILE A 70 5.09 -6.21 -20.80
C ILE A 70 5.24 -5.83 -22.28
N HIS A 71 4.36 -4.97 -22.76
CA HIS A 71 4.31 -4.59 -24.17
C HIS A 71 5.45 -3.65 -24.54
N GLY A 72 6.27 -4.06 -25.49
CA GLY A 72 7.32 -3.22 -26.08
C GLY A 72 6.73 -2.10 -26.92
N ARG A 73 7.31 -0.89 -26.81
CA ARG A 73 6.94 0.23 -27.67
C ARG A 73 7.73 0.19 -28.98
N GLY A 74 7.07 0.39 -30.11
CA GLY A 74 7.73 0.38 -31.42
C GLY A 74 8.02 -1.05 -31.89
N ASN A 75 9.28 -1.35 -32.20
CA ASN A 75 9.70 -2.68 -32.68
C ASN A 75 10.19 -3.61 -31.57
N PHE A 76 10.09 -3.19 -30.30
CA PHE A 76 10.44 -4.07 -29.18
C PHE A 76 9.37 -5.15 -29.01
N PRO A 77 9.75 -6.40 -28.74
CA PRO A 77 8.81 -7.49 -28.53
C PRO A 77 8.01 -7.29 -27.24
N THR A 78 6.88 -7.97 -27.14
CA THR A 78 6.20 -8.17 -25.85
C THR A 78 6.99 -9.20 -25.04
N LEU A 79 7.35 -8.83 -23.80
CA LEU A 79 7.96 -9.75 -22.84
C LEU A 79 6.85 -10.51 -22.11
N GLU A 80 7.05 -11.80 -21.86
CA GLU A 80 6.16 -12.62 -21.03
C GLU A 80 6.97 -13.29 -19.92
N VAL A 81 6.64 -13.00 -18.67
CA VAL A 81 7.38 -13.50 -17.51
C VAL A 81 6.41 -13.78 -16.35
N PRO A 82 6.54 -14.92 -15.63
CA PRO A 82 5.79 -15.13 -14.39
C PRO A 82 6.07 -14.02 -13.38
N LEU A 83 5.05 -13.53 -12.67
CA LEU A 83 5.21 -12.42 -11.74
C LEU A 83 6.28 -12.70 -10.67
N LYS A 84 6.33 -13.93 -10.14
CA LYS A 84 7.36 -14.38 -9.19
C LYS A 84 8.77 -14.25 -9.75
N ASP A 85 8.97 -14.53 -11.02
CA ASP A 85 10.29 -14.51 -11.65
C ASP A 85 10.74 -13.07 -11.84
N LEU A 86 9.85 -12.20 -12.32
CA LEU A 86 10.10 -10.76 -12.41
C LEU A 86 10.48 -10.18 -11.05
N VAL A 87 9.73 -10.53 -9.99
CA VAL A 87 10.00 -10.06 -8.62
C VAL A 87 11.39 -10.49 -8.16
N ASN A 88 11.71 -11.77 -8.33
CA ASN A 88 13.00 -12.33 -7.93
C ASN A 88 14.18 -11.77 -8.74
N MET A 89 13.98 -11.51 -10.03
CA MET A 89 14.99 -10.88 -10.88
C MET A 89 15.31 -9.46 -10.44
N VAL A 90 14.28 -8.62 -10.24
CA VAL A 90 14.47 -7.25 -9.76
C VAL A 90 15.15 -7.25 -8.39
N ARG A 91 14.67 -8.08 -7.45
CA ARG A 91 15.28 -8.19 -6.11
C ARG A 91 16.77 -8.55 -6.19
N ARG A 92 17.12 -9.57 -6.96
CA ARG A 92 18.51 -10.01 -7.13
C ARG A 92 19.37 -8.88 -7.72
N LYS A 93 18.86 -8.16 -8.71
CA LYS A 93 19.56 -7.02 -9.31
C LYS A 93 19.71 -5.86 -8.33
N LEU A 94 18.76 -5.59 -7.44
CA LEU A 94 18.88 -4.57 -6.39
C LEU A 94 19.99 -4.92 -5.39
N GLU A 95 20.08 -6.19 -5.00
CA GLU A 95 21.00 -6.68 -3.97
C GLU A 95 22.42 -7.01 -4.49
N ALA A 96 22.62 -7.15 -5.81
CA ALA A 96 23.82 -7.72 -6.44
C ALA A 96 25.18 -7.09 -6.05
N ASP A 97 25.22 -5.81 -5.64
CA ASP A 97 26.47 -5.14 -5.26
C ASP A 97 26.66 -5.01 -3.74
N VAL A 98 25.65 -5.37 -2.94
CA VAL A 98 25.75 -5.33 -1.46
C VAL A 98 26.81 -6.32 -0.97
N SER A 99 26.86 -7.51 -1.58
CA SER A 99 27.74 -8.61 -1.17
C SER A 99 29.22 -8.36 -1.42
N VAL A 100 29.56 -7.42 -2.31
CA VAL A 100 30.94 -7.06 -2.70
C VAL A 100 31.35 -5.67 -2.24
N GLY A 101 30.57 -5.03 -1.37
CA GLY A 101 30.86 -3.68 -0.83
C GLY A 101 30.61 -2.53 -1.81
N GLY A 102 29.84 -2.79 -2.87
CA GLY A 102 29.41 -1.79 -3.85
C GLY A 102 28.11 -1.09 -3.47
N ALA A 103 27.55 -0.31 -4.40
CA ALA A 103 26.36 0.52 -4.18
C ALA A 103 25.03 -0.25 -4.32
N GLY A 104 24.97 -1.46 -3.78
CA GLY A 104 23.76 -2.28 -3.79
C GLY A 104 22.70 -1.76 -2.81
N VAL A 105 21.47 -2.22 -2.97
CA VAL A 105 20.33 -1.79 -2.15
C VAL A 105 19.78 -2.98 -1.36
N ILE A 106 19.58 -2.78 -0.05
CA ILE A 106 18.97 -3.79 0.82
C ILE A 106 17.46 -3.78 0.60
N VAL A 107 16.89 -4.93 0.23
CA VAL A 107 15.44 -5.15 0.12
C VAL A 107 14.95 -5.85 1.40
N LYS A 108 14.19 -5.14 2.23
CA LYS A 108 13.66 -5.66 3.50
C LYS A 108 12.51 -6.64 3.27
N ASP A 109 11.57 -6.25 2.41
CA ASP A 109 10.44 -7.07 1.99
C ASP A 109 9.91 -6.61 0.62
N VAL A 110 9.08 -7.45 0.01
CA VAL A 110 8.33 -7.14 -1.21
C VAL A 110 6.86 -7.42 -0.92
N ARG A 111 5.97 -6.48 -1.26
CA ARG A 111 4.54 -6.58 -0.98
C ARG A 111 3.74 -6.44 -2.26
N LEU A 112 2.70 -7.25 -2.40
CA LEU A 112 1.63 -7.03 -3.36
C LEU A 112 0.64 -6.03 -2.77
N ASN A 113 0.21 -5.07 -3.56
CA ASN A 113 -0.78 -4.06 -3.18
C ASN A 113 -1.86 -3.95 -4.26
N GLY A 114 -2.81 -3.02 -4.06
CA GLY A 114 -3.82 -2.68 -5.04
C GLY A 114 -4.90 -3.75 -5.19
N GLY A 115 -5.55 -3.76 -6.34
CA GLY A 115 -6.67 -4.65 -6.63
C GLY A 115 -6.29 -6.13 -6.52
N ALA A 116 -5.07 -6.51 -6.89
CA ALA A 116 -4.59 -7.88 -6.79
C ALA A 116 -4.52 -8.37 -5.33
N ALA A 117 -4.09 -7.51 -4.40
CA ALA A 117 -4.09 -7.84 -2.97
C ALA A 117 -5.52 -8.02 -2.44
N SER A 118 -6.46 -7.16 -2.85
CA SER A 118 -7.88 -7.31 -2.51
C SER A 118 -8.47 -8.59 -3.09
N HIS A 119 -8.14 -8.96 -4.33
CA HIS A 119 -8.55 -10.21 -4.96
C HIS A 119 -8.09 -11.44 -4.17
N VAL A 120 -6.84 -11.44 -3.72
CA VAL A 120 -6.28 -12.53 -2.89
C VAL A 120 -7.04 -12.69 -1.58
N LEU A 121 -7.45 -11.58 -0.95
CA LEU A 121 -8.14 -11.60 0.34
C LEU A 121 -9.64 -11.89 0.24
N ALA A 122 -10.25 -11.59 -0.90
CA ALA A 122 -11.68 -11.73 -1.12
C ALA A 122 -12.12 -13.21 -1.13
N SER A 123 -13.27 -13.49 -0.48
CA SER A 123 -13.89 -14.82 -0.54
C SER A 123 -14.35 -15.15 -1.96
N GLU A 124 -14.98 -14.17 -2.62
CA GLU A 124 -15.44 -14.28 -4.00
C GLU A 124 -14.38 -13.77 -4.99
N ASP A 125 -14.44 -14.25 -6.23
CA ASP A 125 -13.51 -13.79 -7.26
C ASP A 125 -13.88 -12.37 -7.73
N GLN A 126 -12.94 -11.44 -7.53
CA GLN A 126 -13.07 -10.04 -7.94
C GLN A 126 -12.00 -9.71 -8.99
N PRO A 127 -12.34 -9.06 -10.12
CA PRO A 127 -11.35 -8.68 -11.10
C PRO A 127 -10.40 -7.62 -10.53
N TYR A 128 -9.14 -7.66 -10.99
CA TYR A 128 -8.17 -6.60 -10.78
C TYR A 128 -7.55 -6.23 -12.12
N ASN A 129 -7.17 -4.96 -12.28
CA ASN A 129 -6.63 -4.47 -13.55
C ASN A 129 -5.12 -4.20 -13.48
N ASP A 130 -4.59 -4.09 -12.27
CA ASP A 130 -3.21 -3.65 -12.01
C ASP A 130 -2.52 -4.59 -11.03
N LEU A 131 -1.20 -4.72 -11.20
CA LEU A 131 -0.30 -5.41 -10.29
C LEU A 131 0.64 -4.40 -9.65
N ASP A 132 0.36 -4.05 -8.39
CA ASP A 132 1.18 -3.11 -7.64
C ASP A 132 2.18 -3.84 -6.75
N LEU A 133 3.48 -3.67 -7.03
CA LEU A 133 4.56 -4.23 -6.22
C LEU A 133 5.28 -3.13 -5.45
N ILE A 134 5.39 -3.30 -4.13
CA ILE A 134 6.13 -2.39 -3.26
C ILE A 134 7.37 -3.11 -2.77
N TYR A 135 8.54 -2.58 -3.13
CA TYR A 135 9.83 -3.01 -2.58
C TYR A 135 10.21 -2.10 -1.42
N ALA A 136 10.19 -2.64 -0.20
CA ALA A 136 10.66 -1.91 0.97
C ALA A 136 12.19 -1.89 0.98
N ILE A 137 12.78 -0.84 0.43
CA ILE A 137 14.23 -0.70 0.24
C ILE A 137 14.83 0.42 1.09
N GLU A 138 16.12 0.29 1.40
CA GLU A 138 16.87 1.33 2.11
C GLU A 138 17.55 2.32 1.14
N LEU A 139 17.05 3.55 1.13
CA LEU A 139 17.52 4.63 0.25
C LEU A 139 18.29 5.68 1.07
N THR A 140 19.59 5.45 1.30
CA THR A 140 20.44 6.36 2.09
C THR A 140 21.16 7.41 1.24
N SER A 141 21.22 7.22 -0.09
CA SER A 141 21.90 8.15 -0.99
C SER A 141 21.19 8.27 -2.34
N THR A 142 21.43 9.37 -3.06
CA THR A 142 20.88 9.59 -4.41
C THR A 142 21.32 8.52 -5.42
N ARG A 143 22.50 7.91 -5.21
CA ARG A 143 23.02 6.81 -6.04
C ARG A 143 22.12 5.57 -6.00
N HIS A 144 21.34 5.38 -4.94
CA HIS A 144 20.43 4.23 -4.86
C HIS A 144 19.25 4.37 -5.84
N PHE A 145 18.83 5.59 -6.20
CA PHE A 145 17.80 5.78 -7.23
C PHE A 145 18.30 5.34 -8.61
N ASP A 146 19.54 5.72 -8.96
CA ASP A 146 20.17 5.25 -10.20
C ASP A 146 20.34 3.73 -10.19
N ARG A 147 20.64 3.15 -9.01
CA ARG A 147 20.73 1.71 -8.86
C ARG A 147 19.40 1.00 -9.06
N VAL A 148 18.32 1.53 -8.48
CA VAL A 148 16.95 1.02 -8.66
C VAL A 148 16.57 1.07 -10.13
N LYS A 149 16.77 2.22 -10.78
CA LYS A 149 16.50 2.38 -12.21
C LYS A 149 17.29 1.37 -13.05
N SER A 150 18.59 1.24 -12.79
CA SER A 150 19.45 0.30 -13.51
C SER A 150 19.05 -1.15 -13.26
N ALA A 151 18.68 -1.51 -12.03
CA ALA A 151 18.23 -2.86 -11.69
C ALA A 151 16.98 -3.25 -12.47
N VAL A 152 15.98 -2.37 -12.52
CA VAL A 152 14.73 -2.60 -13.26
C VAL A 152 14.99 -2.66 -14.76
N LEU A 153 15.71 -1.70 -15.33
CA LEU A 153 16.00 -1.67 -16.77
C LEU A 153 16.84 -2.87 -17.22
N ASN A 154 17.85 -3.26 -16.45
CA ASN A 154 18.66 -4.44 -16.75
C ASN A 154 17.86 -5.74 -16.60
N THR A 155 16.87 -5.77 -15.70
CA THR A 155 15.94 -6.92 -15.61
C THR A 155 15.11 -7.05 -16.88
N LEU A 156 14.60 -5.93 -17.42
CA LEU A 156 13.87 -5.94 -18.69
C LEU A 156 14.77 -6.34 -19.87
N LEU A 157 16.04 -5.91 -19.86
CA LEU A 157 17.03 -6.30 -20.86
C LEU A 157 17.30 -7.82 -20.84
N ASP A 158 17.45 -8.40 -19.65
CA ASP A 158 17.68 -9.85 -19.47
C ASP A 158 16.48 -10.70 -19.93
N LEU A 159 15.28 -10.12 -20.05
CA LEU A 159 14.07 -10.79 -20.52
C LEU A 159 13.90 -10.74 -22.05
N LEU A 160 14.68 -9.93 -22.77
CA LEU A 160 14.59 -9.88 -24.22
C LEU A 160 15.02 -11.23 -24.84
N PRO A 161 14.35 -11.67 -25.92
CA PRO A 161 14.78 -12.84 -26.66
C PRO A 161 16.13 -12.61 -27.34
N GLU A 162 16.86 -13.70 -27.57
CA GLU A 162 18.17 -13.65 -28.23
C GLU A 162 18.09 -12.92 -29.59
N GLY A 163 19.06 -12.04 -29.84
CA GLY A 163 19.17 -11.30 -31.11
C GLY A 163 18.40 -9.97 -31.18
N VAL A 164 17.81 -9.51 -30.08
CA VAL A 164 17.20 -8.17 -29.98
C VAL A 164 18.16 -7.20 -29.27
N CYS A 165 18.73 -6.26 -30.03
CA CYS A 165 19.68 -5.23 -29.56
C CYS A 165 19.28 -3.84 -30.09
#